data_AF-A0A537W836-F1
#
_entry.id   AF-A0A537W836-F1
#
_cell.length_a   1.000
_cell.length_b   1.000
_cell.length_c   1.000
_cell.angle_alpha   90.00
_cell.angle_beta   90.00
_cell.angle_gamma   90.00
#
_symmetry.space_group_name_H-M   'P 1'
#
loop_
_entity.id
_entity.type
_entity.pdbx_description
1 polymer ?
#
loop_
_entity_poly.entity_id
_entity_poly.type
_entity_poly.pdbx_seq_one_letter_code
_entity_poly.pdbx_strand_id
1 'polypeptide(L)'
;FEGQLSSFRPYLGAGHPCYRCLFREPPPPDLVPRCEEAGILGAVAGVMGTLQAVEVLKELLGLGDSLDGTLMIYDALRAQFHRIRIAKDPDCPTCGAGAAHRAG
;
A
#
# COMPACT_ATOMS: atom_id res chain seq x y z
N PHE A 1 11.50 8.81 -10.09
CA PHE A 1 10.85 7.55 -10.53
C PHE A 1 10.78 6.64 -9.32
N GLU A 2 9.58 6.44 -8.79
CA GLU A 2 9.38 5.73 -7.54
C GLU A 2 8.24 4.72 -7.68
N GLY A 3 8.30 3.65 -6.89
CA GLY A 3 7.22 2.70 -6.72
C GLY A 3 6.88 2.56 -5.24
N GLN A 4 5.61 2.32 -4.93
CA GLN A 4 5.15 2.11 -3.56
C GLN A 4 4.39 0.78 -3.47
N LEU A 5 4.64 0.02 -2.41
CA LEU A 5 3.99 -1.27 -2.18
C LEU A 5 3.69 -1.47 -0.69
N SER A 6 2.51 -1.98 -0.42
CA SER A 6 2.07 -2.43 0.91
C SER A 6 1.09 -3.59 0.74
N SER A 7 1.06 -4.48 1.72
CA SER A 7 0.02 -5.50 1.87
C SER A 7 -0.99 -4.98 2.91
N PHE A 8 -2.29 -5.24 2.73
CA PHE A 8 -3.31 -4.76 3.68
C PHE A 8 -4.16 -5.92 4.17
N ARG A 9 -4.15 -6.17 5.48
CA ARG A 9 -4.91 -7.28 6.09
C ARG A 9 -5.89 -6.79 7.16
N PRO A 10 -6.77 -5.80 6.87
CA PRO A 10 -7.62 -5.19 7.88
C PRO A 10 -8.62 -6.17 8.52
N TYR A 11 -8.92 -7.29 7.85
CA TYR A 11 -9.78 -8.37 8.37
C TYR A 11 -9.19 -9.07 9.59
N LEU A 12 -7.88 -8.95 9.85
CA LEU A 12 -7.23 -9.46 11.06
C LEU A 12 -7.47 -8.55 12.29
N GLY A 13 -8.10 -7.38 12.11
CA GLY A 13 -8.58 -6.56 13.22
C GLY A 13 -7.53 -5.60 13.78
N ALA A 14 -7.28 -5.67 15.08
CA ALA A 14 -6.46 -4.69 15.80
C ALA A 14 -5.00 -4.71 15.30
N GLY A 15 -4.40 -3.53 15.12
CA GLY A 15 -3.02 -3.40 14.62
C GLY A 15 -2.85 -3.51 13.11
N HIS A 16 -3.89 -3.91 12.36
CA HIS A 16 -3.84 -4.07 10.90
C HIS A 16 -4.53 -2.88 10.18
N PRO A 17 -3.76 -1.98 9.54
CA PRO A 17 -4.32 -0.86 8.80
C PRO A 17 -4.93 -1.31 7.46
N CYS A 18 -5.85 -0.52 6.93
CA CYS A 18 -6.26 -0.62 5.53
C CYS A 18 -5.65 0.52 4.71
N TYR A 19 -5.86 0.48 3.39
CA TYR A 19 -5.46 1.56 2.49
C TYR A 19 -5.98 2.94 2.96
N ARG A 20 -7.21 3.00 3.49
CA ARG A 20 -7.84 4.25 3.98
C ARG A 20 -7.25 4.76 5.31
N CYS A 21 -6.51 3.92 6.05
CA CYS A 21 -5.71 4.40 7.18
C CYS A 21 -4.46 5.17 6.70
N LEU A 22 -3.93 4.83 5.53
CA LEU A 22 -2.79 5.52 4.92
C LEU A 22 -3.24 6.75 4.11
N PHE A 23 -4.25 6.58 3.25
CA PHE A 23 -4.78 7.63 2.38
C PHE A 23 -6.27 7.86 2.68
N ARG A 24 -6.53 8.71 3.68
CA ARG A 24 -7.86 8.91 4.25
C ARG A 24 -8.86 9.47 3.24
N GLU A 25 -8.46 10.50 2.51
CA GLU A 25 -9.26 11.11 1.46
C GLU A 25 -8.50 11.03 0.14
N PRO A 26 -9.19 10.87 -1.00
CA PRO A 26 -8.52 10.98 -2.29
C PRO A 26 -7.87 12.37 -2.41
N PRO A 27 -6.67 12.46 -3.00
CA PRO A 27 -6.07 13.76 -3.29
C PRO A 27 -7.00 14.58 -4.20
N PRO A 28 -6.97 15.92 -4.12
CA PRO A 28 -7.73 16.77 -5.02
C PRO A 28 -7.44 16.46 -6.50
N PRO A 29 -8.44 16.54 -7.41
CA PRO A 29 -8.27 16.13 -8.81
C PRO A 29 -7.16 16.88 -9.56
N ASP A 30 -6.88 18.12 -9.15
CA ASP A 30 -5.86 19.01 -9.69
C ASP A 30 -4.44 18.71 -9.20
N LEU A 31 -4.30 17.89 -8.16
CA LEU A 31 -3.02 17.49 -7.56
C LEU A 31 -2.45 16.17 -8.09
N VAL A 32 -3.18 15.46 -8.95
CA VAL A 32 -2.74 14.20 -9.55
C VAL A 32 -2.39 14.45 -11.01
N PRO A 33 -1.10 14.63 -11.36
CA PRO A 33 -0.69 14.74 -12.75
C PRO A 33 -1.10 13.48 -13.50
N ARG A 34 -1.50 13.65 -14.77
CA ARG A 34 -1.90 12.50 -15.59
C ARG A 34 -0.68 11.59 -15.76
N CYS A 35 -0.86 10.27 -15.70
CA CYS A 35 0.23 9.30 -15.96
C CYS A 35 0.92 9.54 -17.31
N GLU A 36 0.18 10.11 -18.26
CA GLU A 36 0.61 10.50 -19.60
C GLU A 36 1.57 11.71 -19.60
N GLU A 37 1.53 12.56 -18.58
CA GLU A 37 2.32 13.79 -18.48
C GLU A 37 3.64 13.58 -17.72
N ALA A 38 3.67 12.67 -16.73
CA ALA A 38 4.86 12.42 -15.91
C ALA A 38 5.81 11.36 -16.51
N GLY A 39 5.25 10.38 -17.24
CA GLY A 39 5.98 9.21 -17.73
C GLY A 39 6.47 8.28 -16.59
N ILE A 40 6.39 6.96 -16.79
CA ILE A 40 6.96 5.98 -15.86
C ILE A 40 7.96 5.09 -16.61
N LEU A 41 9.10 4.79 -15.98
CA LEU A 41 10.02 3.78 -16.48
C LEU A 41 9.32 2.42 -16.37
N GLY A 42 9.12 1.72 -17.50
CA GLY A 42 8.51 0.39 -17.51
C GLY A 42 9.24 -0.61 -16.61
N ALA A 43 10.56 -0.43 -16.42
CA ALA A 43 11.35 -1.20 -15.47
C ALA A 43 10.85 -1.05 -14.01
N VAL A 44 10.44 0.15 -13.59
CA VAL A 44 9.89 0.37 -12.24
C VAL A 44 8.57 -0.36 -12.06
N ALA A 45 7.69 -0.31 -13.07
CA ALA A 45 6.45 -1.08 -13.06
C ALA A 45 6.72 -2.60 -13.00
N GLY A 46 7.71 -3.09 -13.74
CA GLY A 46 8.15 -4.49 -13.69
C GLY A 46 8.63 -4.91 -12.30
N VAL A 47 9.50 -4.11 -11.67
CA VAL A 47 9.96 -4.38 -10.29
C VAL A 47 8.78 -4.40 -9.31
N MET A 48 7.85 -3.44 -9.40
CA MET A 48 6.68 -3.42 -8.52
C MET A 48 5.78 -4.64 -8.71
N GLY A 49 5.53 -5.08 -9.95
CA GLY A 49 4.76 -6.29 -10.24
C GLY A 49 5.42 -7.55 -9.68
N THR A 50 6.74 -7.69 -9.80
CA THR A 50 7.48 -8.82 -9.21
C THR A 50 7.40 -8.80 -7.69
N LEU A 51 7.56 -7.64 -7.04
CA LEU A 51 7.46 -7.53 -5.59
C LEU A 51 6.04 -7.81 -5.08
N GLN A 52 5.00 -7.38 -5.81
CA GLN A 52 3.61 -7.76 -5.53
C GLN A 52 3.42 -9.28 -5.58
N ALA A 53 3.94 -9.95 -6.61
CA ALA A 53 3.86 -11.40 -6.71
C ALA A 53 4.56 -12.10 -5.53
N VAL A 54 5.70 -11.58 -5.09
CA VAL A 54 6.41 -12.09 -3.90
C VAL A 54 5.56 -11.91 -2.63
N GLU A 55 4.92 -10.76 -2.41
CA GLU A 55 3.99 -10.58 -1.28
C GLU A 55 2.85 -11.60 -1.30
N VAL A 56 2.23 -11.82 -2.47
CA VAL A 56 1.15 -12.80 -2.61
C VAL A 56 1.64 -14.20 -2.25
N LEU A 57 2.81 -14.62 -2.75
CA LEU A 57 3.38 -15.92 -2.42
C LEU A 57 3.70 -16.05 -0.92
N LYS A 58 4.23 -15.00 -0.30
CA LYS A 58 4.49 -14.98 1.15
C LYS A 58 3.21 -15.16 1.96
N GLU A 59 2.14 -14.45 1.62
CA GLU A 59 0.85 -14.56 2.32
C GLU A 59 0.23 -15.95 2.15
N LEU A 60 0.23 -16.50 0.94
CA LEU A 60 -0.37 -17.80 0.64
C LEU A 60 0.38 -18.97 1.31
N LEU A 61 1.71 -18.85 1.39
CA LEU A 61 2.58 -19.93 1.88
C LEU A 61 3.04 -19.74 3.33
N GLY A 62 2.68 -18.62 3.97
CA GLY A 62 3.12 -18.28 5.32
C GLY A 62 4.64 -18.07 5.44
N LEU A 63 5.25 -17.41 4.45
CA LEU A 63 6.71 -17.22 4.38
C LEU A 63 7.15 -15.82 4.78
N GLY A 64 8.20 -15.74 5.61
CA GLY A 64 8.88 -14.50 5.96
C GLY A 64 7.96 -13.44 6.59
N ASP A 65 8.38 -12.18 6.48
CA ASP A 65 7.64 -11.04 7.04
C ASP A 65 6.74 -10.38 5.99
N SER A 66 5.48 -10.17 6.32
CA SER A 66 4.51 -9.43 5.50
C SER A 66 4.83 -7.93 5.43
N LEU A 67 4.45 -7.27 4.32
CA LEU A 67 4.41 -5.80 4.25
C LEU A 67 3.18 -5.19 4.93
N ASP A 68 2.32 -5.98 5.55
CA ASP A 68 1.21 -5.46 6.33
C ASP A 68 1.65 -4.56 7.49
N GLY A 69 1.03 -3.38 7.57
CA GLY A 69 1.48 -2.31 8.46
C GLY A 69 2.74 -1.57 7.98
N THR A 70 3.20 -1.78 6.74
CA THR A 70 4.41 -1.15 6.19
C THR A 70 4.18 -0.64 4.76
N LEU A 71 4.54 0.62 4.50
CA LEU A 71 4.69 1.16 3.15
C LEU A 71 6.16 1.03 2.74
N MET A 72 6.44 0.19 1.75
CA MET A 72 7.74 0.14 1.10
C MET A 72 7.75 1.11 -0.07
N ILE A 73 8.79 1.95 -0.15
CA ILE A 73 9.04 2.88 -1.25
C ILE A 73 10.34 2.45 -1.92
N TYR A 74 10.29 2.24 -3.23
CA TYR A 74 11.44 1.96 -4.07
C TYR A 74 11.82 3.22 -4.86
N ASP A 75 12.97 3.80 -4.53
CA ASP A 75 13.60 4.85 -5.33
C ASP A 75 14.48 4.19 -6.40
N ALA A 76 14.01 4.23 -7.65
CA ALA A 76 14.68 3.56 -8.77
C ALA A 76 15.97 4.27 -9.20
N LEU A 77 16.08 5.57 -8.99
CA LEU A 77 17.26 6.35 -9.39
C LEU A 77 18.42 6.14 -8.42
N ARG A 78 18.11 5.91 -7.13
CA ARG A 78 19.10 5.61 -6.10
C ARG A 78 19.27 4.11 -5.83
N ALA A 79 18.40 3.27 -6.40
CA ALA A 79 18.30 1.84 -6.12
C ALA A 79 18.14 1.56 -4.61
N GLN A 80 17.26 2.32 -3.94
CA GLN A 80 17.05 2.23 -2.50
C GLN A 80 15.62 1.81 -2.16
N PHE A 81 15.50 1.11 -1.03
CA PHE A 81 14.23 0.77 -0.42
C PHE A 81 14.08 1.51 0.91
N HIS A 82 13.01 2.27 1.05
CA HIS A 82 12.59 2.89 2.30
C HIS A 82 11.36 2.16 2.83
N ARG A 83 11.26 2.01 4.14
CA ARG A 83 10.12 1.38 4.80
C ARG A 83 9.56 2.32 5.84
N ILE A 84 8.25 2.57 5.76
CA ILE A 84 7.53 3.46 6.67
C ILE A 84 6.44 2.63 7.34
N ARG A 85 6.33 2.71 8.67
CA ARG A 85 5.27 2.02 9.39
C ARG A 85 3.94 2.75 9.19
N ILE A 86 2.90 1.99 8.86
CA ILE A 86 1.53 2.48 8.73
C ILE A 86 0.79 2.15 10.03
N ALA A 87 0.24 3.17 10.67
CA ALA A 87 -0.60 2.99 11.85
C ALA A 87 -2.06 2.74 11.43
N LYS A 88 -2.77 1.87 12.15
CA LYS A 88 -4.22 1.74 12.03
C LYS A 88 -4.87 3.00 12.62
N ASP A 89 -5.68 3.68 11.82
CA ASP A 89 -6.52 4.78 12.29
C ASP A 89 -7.74 4.18 13.05
N PRO A 90 -7.90 4.44 14.35
CA PRO A 90 -9.04 3.93 15.13
C PRO A 90 -10.39 4.48 14.61
N ASP A 91 -10.37 5.69 14.04
CA ASP A 91 -11.52 6.39 13.47
C ASP A 91 -11.63 6.17 11.96
N CYS A 92 -10.94 5.15 11.42
CA CYS A 92 -10.97 4.87 10.00
C CYS A 92 -12.40 4.54 9.54
N PRO A 93 -12.94 5.22 8.51
CA PRO A 93 -14.32 5.03 8.08
C PRO A 93 -14.60 3.64 7.50
N THR A 94 -13.55 2.89 7.14
CA THR A 94 -13.68 1.57 6.49
C THR A 94 -13.26 0.40 7.37
N CYS A 95 -12.31 0.56 8.29
CA CYS A 95 -11.82 -0.55 9.14
C CYS A 95 -11.66 -0.20 10.62
N GLY A 96 -12.16 0.97 11.04
CA GLY A 96 -12.26 1.38 12.44
C GLY A 96 -13.46 0.72 13.14
N ALA A 97 -13.53 0.85 14.46
CA ALA A 97 -14.57 0.18 15.27
C ALA A 97 -16.00 0.63 14.90
N GLY A 98 -16.16 1.87 14.44
CA GLY A 98 -17.42 2.44 13.98
C GLY A 98 -17.68 2.31 12.47
N ALA A 99 -16.83 1.59 11.72
CA ALA A 99 -17.03 1.43 10.30
C ALA A 99 -18.35 0.69 10.03
N ALA A 100 -19.26 1.32 9.28
CA ALA A 100 -20.48 0.68 8.85
C ALA A 100 -20.12 -0.44 7.87
N HIS A 101 -20.04 -1.68 8.36
CA HIS A 101 -19.96 -2.87 7.52
C HIS A 101 -21.25 -2.90 6.69
N ARG A 102 -21.21 -2.34 5.47
CA ARG A 102 -22.22 -2.64 4.47
C ARG A 102 -21.99 -4.10 4.10
N ALA A 103 -22.66 -4.98 4.82
CA ALA A 103 -22.88 -6.34 4.39
C ALA A 103 -23.62 -6.24 3.05
N GLY A 104 -22.88 -6.40 1.96
CA GLY A 104 -23.45 -6.69 0.65
C GLY A 104 -23.82 -8.16 0.59
#